data_AF-A0A967U5Z4-F1
#
_entry.id   AF-A0A967U5Z4-F1
#
_cell.length_a   1.000
_cell.length_b   1.000
_cell.length_c   1.000
_cell.angle_alpha   90.00
_cell.angle_beta   90.00
_cell.angle_gamma   90.00
#
_symmetry.space_group_name_H-M   'P 1'
#
loop_
_entity.id
_entity.type
_entity.pdbx_description
1 polymer ?
#
loop_
_entity_poly.entity_id
_entity_poly.type
_entity_poly.pdbx_seq_one_letter_code
_entity_poly.pdbx_strand_id
1 'polypeptide(L)'
;LDAEARVVVLSHLGRPKGKPDPASSLAPVAERLRELLDRDVVFVPYPDGERAARLVSEVPRGGLALLENTRFLTGETDNDPALAEAWAALGDLYVNDAFGTAHRAHASTAGLARAMIAKGGKAVAGLLMARELRFLEEVL
;
A
#
# COMPACT_ATOMS: atom_id res chain seq x y z
N LEU A 1 9.88 -10.63 -0.55
CA LEU A 1 11.00 -10.58 0.42
C LEU A 1 12.12 -11.52 -0.01
N ASP A 2 11.81 -12.74 -0.45
CA ASP A 2 12.82 -13.70 -0.96
C ASP A 2 13.65 -13.17 -2.14
N ALA A 3 13.06 -12.33 -3.00
CA ALA A 3 13.77 -11.63 -4.07
C ALA A 3 14.52 -10.36 -3.59
N GLU A 4 14.74 -10.21 -2.28
CA GLU A 4 15.44 -9.09 -1.62
C GLU A 4 14.87 -7.68 -1.91
N ALA A 5 13.63 -7.61 -2.39
CA ALA A 5 12.93 -6.34 -2.56
C ALA A 5 12.69 -5.68 -1.19
N ARG A 6 12.90 -4.37 -1.12
CA ARG A 6 12.35 -3.53 -0.05
C ARG A 6 10.87 -3.34 -0.34
N VAL A 7 10.00 -3.78 0.57
CA VAL A 7 8.55 -3.75 0.37
C VAL A 7 7.94 -2.63 1.20
N VAL A 8 7.12 -1.80 0.57
CA VAL A 8 6.31 -0.78 1.23
C VAL A 8 4.84 -1.16 1.08
N VAL A 9 4.17 -1.41 2.19
CA VAL A 9 2.77 -1.84 2.23
C VAL A 9 1.89 -0.65 2.59
N LEU A 10 0.87 -0.43 1.76
CA LEU A 10 -0.23 0.50 1.97
C LEU A 10 -1.49 -0.33 2.25
N SER A 11 -2.26 0.06 3.26
CA SER A 11 -3.55 -0.56 3.54
C SER A 11 -4.49 0.42 4.22
N HIS A 12 -5.76 0.03 4.31
CA HIS A 12 -6.74 0.75 5.08
C HIS A 12 -7.38 -0.17 6.12
N LEU A 13 -7.84 0.41 7.21
CA LEU A 13 -8.64 -0.27 8.22
C LEU A 13 -9.89 0.56 8.53
N GLY A 14 -11.06 -0.08 8.53
CA GLY A 14 -12.32 0.59 8.82
C GLY A 14 -12.65 1.76 7.87
N ARG A 15 -13.34 2.76 8.41
CA ARG A 15 -13.82 3.95 7.69
C ARG A 15 -13.62 5.24 8.50
N PRO A 16 -12.37 5.65 8.76
CA PRO A 16 -12.04 6.80 9.61
C PRO A 16 -12.33 8.19 9.01
N LYS A 17 -12.89 8.25 7.78
CA LYS A 17 -13.32 9.49 7.09
C LYS A 17 -12.25 10.59 7.06
N GLY A 18 -10.99 10.23 6.81
CA GLY A 18 -9.90 11.19 6.64
C GLY A 18 -9.39 11.81 7.93
N LYS A 19 -9.57 11.15 9.09
CA LYS A 19 -9.04 11.60 10.38
C LYS A 19 -8.30 10.47 11.08
N PRO A 20 -7.20 10.74 11.80
CA PRO A 20 -6.57 9.73 12.65
C PRO A 20 -7.54 9.20 13.70
N ASP A 21 -7.58 7.88 13.83
CA ASP A 21 -8.39 7.18 14.82
C ASP A 21 -7.59 5.98 15.38
N PRO A 22 -7.21 5.98 16.67
CA PRO A 22 -6.43 4.89 17.26
C PRO A 22 -7.06 3.50 17.08
N ALA A 23 -8.40 3.41 17.04
CA ALA A 23 -9.09 2.12 16.86
C ALA A 23 -8.93 1.55 15.44
N SER A 24 -8.56 2.38 14.48
CA SER A 24 -8.30 1.98 13.10
C SER A 24 -6.85 2.20 12.66
N SER A 25 -5.92 2.33 13.61
CA SER A 25 -4.48 2.30 13.32
C SER A 25 -4.05 0.91 12.83
N LEU A 26 -3.05 0.90 11.95
CA LEU A 26 -2.39 -0.31 11.46
C LEU A 26 -1.22 -0.77 12.34
N ALA A 27 -0.91 -0.07 13.44
CA ALA A 27 0.16 -0.50 14.35
C ALA A 27 -0.04 -1.96 14.86
N PRO A 28 -1.24 -2.40 15.29
CA PRO A 28 -1.45 -3.81 15.67
C PRO A 28 -1.28 -4.79 14.50
N VAL A 29 -1.56 -4.34 13.27
CA VAL A 29 -1.37 -5.14 12.05
C VAL A 29 0.12 -5.33 11.78
N ALA A 30 0.94 -4.30 12.01
CA ALA A 30 2.40 -4.40 11.90
C ALA A 30 2.96 -5.47 12.84
N GLU A 31 2.53 -5.47 14.11
CA GLU A 31 2.95 -6.50 15.08
C GLU A 31 2.57 -7.91 14.60
N ARG A 32 1.32 -8.09 14.15
CA ARG A 32 0.87 -9.38 13.66
C ARG A 32 1.62 -9.84 12.41
N LEU A 33 1.98 -8.92 11.52
CA LEU A 33 2.80 -9.24 10.35
C LEU A 33 4.21 -9.67 10.75
N ARG A 34 4.83 -9.08 11.77
CA ARG A 34 6.14 -9.52 12.27
C ARG A 34 6.11 -10.98 12.71
N GLU A 35 5.10 -11.33 13.52
CA GLU A 35 4.91 -12.70 14.01
C GLU A 35 4.72 -13.70 12.87
N LEU A 36 3.89 -13.36 11.88
CA LEU A 36 3.57 -14.25 10.77
C LEU A 36 4.71 -14.44 9.78
N LEU A 37 5.53 -13.40 9.58
CA LEU A 37 6.64 -13.42 8.64
C LEU A 37 7.94 -13.93 9.27
N ASP A 38 8.01 -13.98 10.61
CA ASP A 38 9.25 -14.19 11.38
C ASP A 38 10.37 -13.22 10.92
N ARG A 39 9.99 -11.95 10.73
CA ARG A 39 10.84 -10.89 10.18
C ARG A 39 10.48 -9.53 10.75
N ASP A 40 11.46 -8.63 10.76
CA ASP A 40 11.23 -7.23 11.13
C ASP A 40 10.28 -6.54 10.14
N VAL A 41 9.29 -5.84 10.69
CA VAL A 41 8.36 -4.98 9.96
C VAL A 41 8.42 -3.59 10.56
N VAL A 42 8.91 -2.63 9.79
CA VAL A 42 8.98 -1.23 10.20
C VAL A 42 7.59 -0.62 10.09
N PHE A 43 7.00 -0.24 11.21
CA PHE A 43 5.77 0.54 11.20
C PHE A 43 6.08 2.02 10.98
N VAL A 44 5.46 2.62 9.98
CA VAL A 44 5.61 4.03 9.62
C VAL A 44 4.35 4.79 10.05
N PRO A 45 4.40 5.64 11.09
CA PRO A 45 3.22 6.25 11.70
C PRO A 45 2.63 7.41 10.86
N TYR A 46 3.04 7.53 9.60
CA TYR A 46 2.59 8.56 8.67
C TYR A 46 1.92 7.88 7.47
N PRO A 47 0.66 8.21 7.17
CA PRO A 47 -0.05 7.63 6.02
C PRO A 47 0.36 8.29 4.70
N ASP A 48 0.93 9.50 4.72
CA ASP A 48 1.38 10.23 3.53
C ASP A 48 2.79 9.82 3.11
N GLY A 49 3.02 9.81 1.80
CA GLY A 49 4.31 9.40 1.22
C GLY A 49 5.47 10.34 1.58
N GLU A 50 5.22 11.64 1.71
CA GLU A 50 6.28 12.62 1.97
C GLU A 50 6.95 12.40 3.33
N ARG A 51 6.17 12.32 4.43
CA ARG A 51 6.72 12.06 5.76
C ARG A 51 7.22 10.62 5.91
N ALA A 52 6.61 9.68 5.19
CA ALA A 52 7.04 8.28 5.19
C ALA A 52 8.41 8.07 4.51
N ALA A 53 8.80 8.91 3.54
CA ALA A 53 9.97 8.70 2.69
C ALA A 53 11.27 8.44 3.46
N ARG A 54 11.52 9.20 4.54
CA ARG A 54 12.71 9.03 5.38
C ARG A 54 12.77 7.64 6.01
N LEU A 55 11.69 7.22 6.67
CA LEU A 55 11.62 5.91 7.35
C LEU A 55 11.64 4.75 6.36
N VAL A 56 10.98 4.91 5.20
CA VAL A 56 11.02 3.93 4.10
C VAL A 56 12.44 3.76 3.55
N SER A 57 13.20 4.85 3.41
CA SER A 57 14.59 4.78 2.90
C SER A 57 15.54 4.02 3.82
N GLU A 58 15.25 4.01 5.13
CA GLU A 58 16.03 3.32 6.17
C GLU A 58 15.74 1.81 6.23
N VAL A 59 14.67 1.33 5.58
CA VAL A 59 14.37 -0.11 5.53
C VAL A 59 15.44 -0.85 4.73
N PRO A 60 16.02 -1.95 5.23
CA PRO A 60 17.02 -2.70 4.48
C PRO A 60 16.41 -3.40 3.25
N ARG A 61 17.27 -3.84 2.32
CA ARG A 61 16.86 -4.78 1.27
C ARG A 61 16.31 -6.05 1.93
N GLY A 62 15.27 -6.63 1.33
CA GLY A 62 14.52 -7.74 1.94
C GLY A 62 13.70 -7.35 3.18
N GLY A 63 13.65 -6.07 3.55
CA GLY A 63 12.82 -5.56 4.64
C GLY A 63 11.44 -5.09 4.18
N LEU A 64 10.55 -4.85 5.15
CA LEU A 64 9.18 -4.42 4.94
C LEU A 64 8.84 -3.19 5.80
N ALA A 65 8.25 -2.17 5.18
CA ALA A 65 7.56 -1.07 5.85
C ALA A 65 6.05 -1.23 5.71
N LEU A 66 5.30 -1.02 6.79
CA LEU A 66 3.86 -0.82 6.76
C LEU A 66 3.55 0.63 7.12
N LEU A 67 2.98 1.38 6.18
CA LEU A 67 2.48 2.73 6.46
C LEU A 67 1.19 2.68 7.27
N GLU A 68 0.92 3.78 7.97
CA GLU A 68 -0.34 4.00 8.64
C GLU A 68 -1.51 4.06 7.65
N ASN A 69 -2.72 3.83 8.15
CA ASN A 69 -3.97 3.72 7.43
C ASN A 69 -4.18 4.80 6.36
N THR A 70 -4.24 4.41 5.09
CA THR A 70 -4.39 5.34 3.96
C THR A 70 -5.66 6.18 4.07
N ARG A 71 -6.72 5.68 4.69
CA ARG A 71 -7.99 6.41 4.88
C ARG A 71 -7.95 7.45 6.00
N PHE A 72 -6.83 7.62 6.69
CA PHE A 72 -6.59 8.82 7.51
C PHE A 72 -6.37 10.06 6.65
N LEU A 73 -6.15 9.90 5.34
CA LEU A 73 -6.07 10.99 4.36
C LEU A 73 -7.37 11.03 3.55
N THR A 74 -8.02 12.19 3.50
CA THR A 74 -9.25 12.38 2.69
C THR A 74 -8.99 12.10 1.20
N GLY A 75 -7.81 12.45 0.71
CA GLY A 75 -7.39 12.23 -0.69
C GLY A 75 -7.37 10.77 -1.13
N GLU A 76 -7.36 9.80 -0.21
CA GLU A 76 -7.42 8.38 -0.55
C GLU A 76 -8.72 8.04 -1.30
N THR A 77 -9.88 8.42 -0.75
CA THR A 77 -11.18 8.09 -1.37
C THR A 77 -11.51 8.96 -2.56
N ASP A 78 -10.91 10.16 -2.63
CA ASP A 78 -11.13 11.12 -3.71
C ASP A 78 -10.16 10.92 -4.89
N ASN A 79 -9.29 9.91 -4.81
CA ASN A 79 -8.27 9.60 -5.81
C ASN A 79 -7.35 10.80 -6.12
N ASP A 80 -6.87 11.46 -5.06
CA ASP A 80 -6.01 12.63 -5.14
C ASP A 80 -4.69 12.30 -5.88
N PRO A 81 -4.39 12.96 -7.02
CA PRO A 81 -3.16 12.76 -7.76
C PRO A 81 -1.89 13.05 -6.96
N ALA A 82 -1.88 14.09 -6.12
CA ALA A 82 -0.71 14.45 -5.34
C ALA A 82 -0.37 13.36 -4.32
N LEU A 83 -1.40 12.77 -3.72
CA LEU A 83 -1.23 11.64 -2.80
C LEU A 83 -0.71 10.40 -3.53
N ALA A 84 -1.25 10.10 -4.70
CA ALA A 84 -0.79 8.99 -5.54
C ALA A 84 0.66 9.17 -5.99
N GLU A 85 1.07 10.37 -6.38
CA GLU A 85 2.44 10.70 -6.78
C GLU A 85 3.42 10.59 -5.60
N ALA A 86 3.02 11.08 -4.41
CA ALA A 86 3.82 10.96 -3.20
C ALA A 86 4.06 9.49 -2.81
N TRP A 87 3.06 8.62 -2.94
CA TRP A 87 3.26 7.17 -2.74
C TRP A 87 4.06 6.52 -3.86
N ALA A 88 3.88 6.96 -5.11
CA ALA A 88 4.67 6.45 -6.23
C ALA A 88 6.15 6.76 -6.05
N ALA A 89 6.50 7.88 -5.42
CA ALA A 89 7.89 8.24 -5.11
C ALA A 89 8.58 7.28 -4.13
N LEU A 90 7.83 6.44 -3.39
CA LEU A 90 8.38 5.51 -2.39
C LEU A 90 8.99 4.22 -2.99
N GLY A 91 8.80 3.95 -4.27
CA GLY A 91 9.33 2.74 -4.91
C GLY A 91 9.30 2.79 -6.43
N ASP A 92 9.71 1.71 -7.09
CA ASP A 92 9.88 1.65 -8.56
C ASP A 92 8.88 0.71 -9.25
N LEU A 93 8.11 -0.03 -8.45
CA LEU A 93 7.11 -1.01 -8.87
C LEU A 93 5.90 -0.89 -7.97
N TYR A 94 4.71 -0.84 -8.58
CA TYR A 94 3.45 -0.94 -7.87
C TYR A 94 2.86 -2.34 -8.06
N VAL A 95 2.46 -2.97 -6.95
CA VAL A 95 1.77 -4.27 -6.94
C VAL A 95 0.41 -4.08 -6.28
N ASN A 96 -0.67 -4.31 -7.02
CA ASN A 96 -2.01 -4.34 -6.43
C ASN A 96 -2.40 -5.77 -6.08
N ASP A 97 -2.45 -6.06 -4.78
CA ASP A 97 -2.88 -7.37 -4.26
C ASP A 97 -4.20 -7.30 -3.46
N ALA A 98 -4.96 -6.21 -3.64
CA ALA A 98 -6.19 -5.91 -2.88
C ALA A 98 -7.43 -5.94 -3.79
N PHE A 99 -7.83 -7.12 -4.26
CA PHE A 99 -9.00 -7.28 -5.15
C PHE A 99 -10.28 -6.63 -4.59
N GLY A 100 -10.54 -6.81 -3.29
CA GLY A 100 -11.72 -6.28 -2.63
C GLY A 100 -11.87 -4.75 -2.68
N THR A 101 -10.81 -3.99 -2.98
CA THR A 101 -10.87 -2.53 -3.18
C THR A 101 -10.75 -2.09 -4.63
N ALA A 102 -10.39 -2.98 -5.55
CA ALA A 102 -10.12 -2.65 -6.95
C ALA A 102 -11.34 -2.11 -7.72
N HIS A 103 -12.56 -2.35 -7.22
CA HIS A 103 -13.79 -1.81 -7.78
C HIS A 103 -13.98 -0.30 -7.56
N ARG A 104 -13.12 0.36 -6.76
CA ARG A 104 -13.16 1.80 -6.51
C ARG A 104 -11.89 2.45 -7.04
N ALA A 105 -12.03 3.58 -7.70
CA ALA A 105 -10.89 4.41 -8.06
C ALA A 105 -10.47 5.22 -6.83
N HIS A 106 -9.59 4.65 -5.99
CA HIS A 106 -8.94 5.36 -4.88
C HIS A 106 -7.48 5.67 -5.24
N ALA A 107 -6.86 6.59 -4.49
CA ALA A 107 -5.47 6.97 -4.72
C ALA A 107 -4.53 5.76 -4.58
N SER A 108 -4.70 4.90 -3.57
CA SER A 108 -3.80 3.75 -3.34
C SER A 108 -3.98 2.59 -4.33
N THR A 109 -5.08 2.57 -5.08
CA THR A 109 -5.46 1.47 -5.99
C THR A 109 -5.33 1.85 -7.46
N ALA A 110 -5.98 2.93 -7.87
CA ALA A 110 -6.00 3.39 -9.25
C ALA A 110 -5.03 4.55 -9.49
N GLY A 111 -5.00 5.54 -8.59
CA GLY A 111 -4.13 6.70 -8.72
C GLY A 111 -2.66 6.32 -8.74
N LEU A 112 -2.23 5.53 -7.75
CA LEU A 112 -0.85 5.08 -7.56
C LEU A 112 -0.37 4.23 -8.75
N ALA A 113 -1.23 3.37 -9.29
CA ALA A 113 -0.90 2.62 -10.50
C ALA A 113 -0.58 3.54 -11.68
N ARG A 114 -1.41 4.58 -11.90
CA ARG A 114 -1.21 5.57 -12.96
C ARG A 114 0.04 6.41 -12.72
N ALA A 115 0.25 6.90 -11.49
CA ALA A 115 1.43 7.67 -11.12
C ALA A 115 2.73 6.88 -11.30
N MET A 116 2.72 5.59 -10.92
CA MET A 116 3.86 4.69 -11.10
C MET A 116 4.21 4.50 -12.58
N ILE A 117 3.21 4.27 -13.44
CA ILE A 117 3.41 4.15 -14.90
C ILE A 117 3.90 5.48 -15.48
N ALA A 118 3.30 6.60 -15.07
CA ALA A 118 3.64 7.93 -15.58
C ALA A 118 5.10 8.31 -15.32
N LYS A 119 5.66 7.88 -14.19
CA LYS A 119 7.09 8.08 -13.87
C LYS A 119 8.03 7.03 -14.48
N GLY A 120 7.54 6.14 -15.35
CA GLY A 120 8.32 5.11 -16.03
C GLY A 120 8.46 3.77 -15.29
N GLY A 121 7.77 3.60 -14.16
CA GLY A 121 7.70 2.34 -13.42
C GLY A 121 6.68 1.37 -14.02
N LYS A 122 6.43 0.27 -13.29
CA LYS A 122 5.43 -0.75 -13.67
C LYS A 122 4.33 -0.86 -12.61
N ALA A 123 3.12 -1.16 -13.06
CA ALA A 123 2.00 -1.52 -12.20
C ALA A 123 1.55 -2.94 -12.56
N VAL A 124 1.50 -3.84 -11.59
CA VAL A 124 1.18 -5.26 -11.80
C VAL A 124 0.17 -5.77 -10.77
N ALA A 125 -0.54 -6.84 -11.12
CA ALA A 125 -1.35 -7.59 -10.18
C ALA A 125 -0.47 -8.45 -9.27
N GLY A 126 -0.79 -8.48 -7.97
CA GLY A 126 -0.22 -9.45 -7.03
C GLY A 126 -0.80 -10.85 -7.20
N LEU A 127 -0.35 -11.79 -6.36
CA LEU A 127 -0.73 -13.21 -6.47
C LEU A 127 -2.19 -13.45 -6.09
N LEU A 128 -2.69 -12.78 -5.04
CA LEU A 128 -4.09 -12.85 -4.64
C LEU A 128 -4.96 -12.22 -5.72
N MET A 129 -4.61 -11.02 -6.19
CA MET A 129 -5.32 -10.36 -7.28
C MET A 129 -5.41 -11.24 -8.53
N ALA A 130 -4.28 -11.80 -8.99
CA ALA A 130 -4.25 -12.67 -10.17
C ALA A 130 -5.10 -13.94 -9.99
N ARG A 131 -5.19 -14.47 -8.76
CA ARG A 131 -6.04 -15.61 -8.45
C ARG A 131 -7.52 -15.26 -8.51
N GLU A 132 -7.93 -14.14 -7.92
CA GLU A 132 -9.32 -13.66 -7.96
C GLU A 132 -9.79 -13.42 -9.40
N LEU A 133 -8.94 -12.81 -10.24
CA LEU A 133 -9.26 -12.58 -11.65
C LEU A 133 -9.48 -13.89 -12.43
N ARG A 134 -8.60 -14.89 -12.24
CA ARG A 134 -8.78 -16.21 -12.90
C ARG A 134 -10.09 -16.88 -12.51
N PHE A 135 -10.43 -16.87 -11.21
CA PHE A 135 -11.68 -17.45 -10.75
C PHE A 135 -12.92 -16.76 -11.33
N LEU A 136 -12.87 -15.44 -11.52
CA LEU A 136 -13.97 -14.71 -12.14
C LEU A 136 -14.07 -14.99 -13.64
N GLU A 137 -12.94 -15.05 -14.34
CA GLU A 137 -12.90 -15.40 -15.77
C GLU A 137 -13.46 -16.80 -16.05
N GLU A 138 -13.28 -17.77 -15.15
CA GLU A 138 -13.84 -19.12 -15.30
C GLU A 138 -15.38 -19.17 -15.22
N VAL A 139 -16.02 -18.14 -14.66
CA VAL A 139 -17.47 -18.10 -14.43
C VAL A 139 -18.19 -17.13 -15.39
N LEU A 140 -17.46 -16.29 -16.13
CA LEU A 140 -17.98 -15.33 -17.11
C LEU A 140 -18.06 -15.92 -18.52
#